data_AF-A0A7C3THL8-F1
#
_entry.id   AF-A0A7C3THL8-F1
#
_cell.length_a   1.000
_cell.length_b   1.000
_cell.length_c   1.000
_cell.angle_alpha   90.00
_cell.angle_beta   90.00
_cell.angle_gamma   90.00
#
_symmetry.space_group_name_H-M   'P 1'
#
loop_
_entity.id
_entity.type
_entity.pdbx_description
1 polymer ?
#
loop_
_entity_poly.entity_id
_entity_poly.type
_entity_poly.pdbx_seq_one_letter_code
_entity_poly.pdbx_strand_id
1 'polypeptide(L)' 'MYTIEELRKMKPEQLQKALKEARIDLAKARLESRTGQTKDHHKVKLARIQTARILTILNQKQHEN' A
#
# COMPACT_ATOMS: atom_id res chain seq x y z
N MET A 1 -2.49 2.34 -8.33
CA MET A 1 -2.65 1.21 -7.39
C MET A 1 -2.03 0.00 -8.08
N TYR A 2 -1.04 -0.66 -7.48
CA TYR A 2 -0.36 -1.80 -8.12
C TYR A 2 -1.21 -3.07 -8.02
N THR A 3 -1.24 -3.83 -9.10
CA THR A 3 -1.79 -5.19 -9.14
C THR A 3 -0.87 -6.18 -8.42
N ILE A 4 -1.39 -7.36 -8.08
CA ILE A 4 -0.60 -8.40 -7.40
C ILE A 4 0.56 -8.88 -8.30
N GLU A 5 0.31 -9.00 -9.60
CA GLU A 5 1.29 -9.45 -10.59
C GLU A 5 2.46 -8.47 -10.73
N GLU A 6 2.18 -7.16 -10.73
CA GLU A 6 3.21 -6.13 -10.75
C GLU A 6 4.07 -6.19 -9.48
N LEU A 7 3.45 -6.35 -8.31
CA LEU A 7 4.17 -6.44 -7.03
C LEU A 7 5.08 -7.67 -6.99
N ARG A 8 4.67 -8.82 -7.55
CA ARG A 8 5.51 -10.02 -7.62
C ARG A 8 6.77 -9.83 -8.48
N LYS A 9 6.67 -9.04 -9.55
CA LYS A 9 7.80 -8.73 -10.45
C LYS A 9 8.80 -7.73 -9.86
N MET A 10 8.40 -6.95 -8.86
CA MET A 10 9.28 -5.97 -8.21
C MET A 10 10.37 -6.63 -7.37
N LYS A 11 11.55 -5.99 -7.30
CA LYS A 11 12.61 -6.36 -6.36
C LYS A 11 12.21 -6.02 -4.92
N PRO A 12 12.75 -6.71 -3.90
CA PRO A 12 12.46 -6.41 -2.49
C PRO A 12 12.65 -4.93 -2.13
N GLU A 13 13.70 -4.29 -2.62
CA GLU A 13 13.98 -2.86 -2.41
C GLU A 13 12.89 -1.95 -3.01
N GLN A 14 12.39 -2.30 -4.20
CA GLN A 14 11.30 -1.57 -4.86
C GLN A 14 9.99 -1.75 -4.09
N LEU A 15 9.74 -2.94 -3.55
CA LEU A 15 8.58 -3.21 -2.68
C LEU A 15 8.65 -2.43 -1.37
N GLN A 16 9.83 -2.28 -0.78
CA GLN A 16 10.02 -1.44 0.41
C GLN A 16 9.74 0.04 0.11
N LYS A 17 10.19 0.54 -1.06
CA LYS A 17 9.88 1.90 -1.50
C LYS A 17 8.38 2.09 -1.72
N ALA A 18 7.73 1.17 -2.44
CA ALA A 18 6.29 1.19 -2.68
C ALA A 18 5.49 1.09 -1.37
N LEU A 19 5.98 0.32 -0.38
CA LEU A 19 5.37 0.23 0.94
C LEU A 19 5.42 1.57 1.68
N LYS A 20 6.56 2.28 1.61
CA LYS A 20 6.72 3.59 2.24
C LYS A 20 5.73 4.60 1.63
N GLU A 21 5.62 4.61 0.31
CA GLU A 21 4.67 5.47 -0.43
C GLU A 21 3.22 5.14 -0.04
N ALA A 22 2.84 3.85 -0.07
CA ALA A 22 1.48 3.43 0.29
C ALA A 22 1.10 3.77 1.74
N ARG A 23 2.06 3.75 2.68
CA ARG A 23 1.85 4.18 4.08
C ARG A 23 1.61 5.69 4.19
N ILE A 24 2.34 6.49 3.42
CA ILE A 24 2.14 7.94 3.35
C ILE A 24 0.75 8.24 2.79
N ASP A 25 0.34 7.55 1.73
CA ASP A 25 -0.98 7.72 1.13
C ASP A 25 -2.11 7.32 2.09
N LEU A 26 -1.92 6.23 2.84
CA LEU A 26 -2.86 5.83 3.89
C LEU A 26 -2.95 6.89 5.01
N ALA A 27 -1.82 7.47 5.42
CA ALA A 27 -1.80 8.53 6.43
C ALA A 27 -2.53 9.79 5.95
N LYS A 28 -2.28 10.21 4.71
CA LYS A 28 -2.99 11.32 4.06
C LYS A 28 -4.49 11.05 3.96
N ALA A 29 -4.88 9.89 3.47
CA ALA A 29 -6.29 9.52 3.35
C ALA A 29 -7.00 9.49 4.71
N ARG A 30 -6.32 9.02 5.76
CA ARG A 30 -6.84 9.07 7.15
C ARG A 30 -6.98 10.50 7.65
N LEU A 31 -6.02 11.37 7.36
CA LEU A 31 -6.08 12.78 7.76
C LEU A 31 -7.25 13.48 7.06
N GLU A 32 -7.36 13.36 5.73
CA GLU A 32 -8.48 13.90 4.94
C GLU A 32 -9.83 13.40 5.48
N SER A 33 -9.91 12.12 5.84
CA SER A 33 -11.15 11.52 6.36
C SER A 33 -11.49 12.04 7.75
N ARG A 34 -10.49 12.36 8.57
CA ARG A 34 -10.68 12.92 9.91
C ARG A 34 -11.04 14.41 9.89
N THR A 35 -10.51 15.17 8.92
CA THR A 35 -10.83 16.60 8.76
C THR A 35 -12.17 16.84 8.07
N GLY A 36 -12.87 15.79 7.65
CA GLY A 36 -14.14 15.89 6.93
C GLY A 36 -14.00 16.41 5.50
N GLN A 37 -12.77 16.50 4.97
CA GLN A 37 -12.47 17.03 3.64
C GLN A 37 -12.50 15.96 2.54
N THR A 38 -12.74 14.69 2.91
CA THR A 38 -12.77 13.58 1.97
C THR A 38 -14.08 13.54 1.18
N LYS A 39 -13.97 13.71 -0.14
CA LYS A 39 -15.05 13.40 -1.11
C LYS A 39 -15.14 11.90 -1.45
N ASP A 40 -14.06 11.15 -1.21
CA ASP A 40 -13.96 9.71 -1.52
C ASP A 40 -13.67 8.89 -0.25
N HIS A 41 -14.74 8.42 0.40
CA HIS A 41 -14.65 7.61 1.62
C HIS A 41 -14.01 6.22 1.40
N HIS A 42 -13.91 5.75 0.15
CA HIS A 42 -13.28 4.47 -0.17
C HIS A 42 -11.75 4.56 -0.23
N LYS A 43 -11.19 5.76 -0.38
CA LYS A 43 -9.74 5.99 -0.50
C LYS A 43 -8.94 5.38 0.67
N VAL A 44 -9.44 5.49 1.91
CA VAL A 44 -8.80 4.87 3.09
C VAL A 44 -8.79 3.34 2.98
N LYS A 45 -9.92 2.74 2.56
CA LYS A 45 -10.04 1.29 2.38
C LYS A 45 -9.09 0.80 1.28
N LEU A 46 -9.04 1.50 0.14
CA LEU A 46 -8.17 1.16 -0.98
C LEU A 46 -6.69 1.27 -0.62
N ALA A 47 -6.28 2.36 0.02
CA ALA A 47 -4.91 2.53 0.50
C ALA A 47 -4.52 1.42 1.49
N ARG A 48 -5.41 1.04 2.41
CA ARG A 48 -5.19 -0.04 3.38
C ARG A 48 -5.00 -1.39 2.68
N ILE A 49 -5.85 -1.72 1.71
CA ILE A 49 -5.74 -2.95 0.92
C ILE A 49 -4.41 -2.97 0.14
N GLN A 50 -4.03 -1.84 -0.44
CA GLN A 50 -2.77 -1.74 -1.18
C GLN A 50 -1.56 -1.97 -0.28
N THR A 51 -1.53 -1.35 0.90
CA THR A 51 -0.46 -1.58 1.90
C THR A 51 -0.39 -3.05 2.29
N ALA A 52 -1.54 -3.69 2.54
CA ALA A 52 -1.59 -5.10 2.91
C ALA A 52 -1.03 -6.02 1.81
N ARG A 53 -1.40 -5.78 0.54
CA ARG A 53 -0.88 -6.55 -0.60
C ARG A 53 0.64 -6.47 -0.71
N ILE A 54 1.21 -5.27 -0.57
CA ILE A 54 2.67 -5.07 -0.62
C ILE A 54 3.36 -5.85 0.51
N LEU A 55 2.83 -5.78 1.74
CA LEU A 55 3.35 -6.53 2.88
C LEU A 55 3.30 -8.04 2.64
N THR A 56 2.20 -8.56 2.11
CA THR A 56 2.07 -9.99 1.80
C THR A 56 3.14 -10.45 0.82
N ILE A 57 3.33 -9.73 -0.30
CA ILE A 57 4.35 -10.12 -1.29
C ILE A 57 5.77 -9.99 -0.73
N LEU A 58 6.03 -8.96 0.08
CA LEU A 58 7.32 -8.77 0.72
C LEU A 58 7.64 -9.93 1.68
N ASN A 59 6.68 -10.35 2.50
CA ASN A 59 6.82 -11.51 3.37
C ASN A 59 7.01 -12.81 2.57
N GLN A 60 6.23 -13.02 1.50
CA GLN A 60 6.41 -14.19 0.62
C GLN A 60 7.85 -14.26 0.09
N LYS A 61 8.38 -13.16 -0.44
CA LYS A 61 9.77 -13.10 -0.93
C LYS A 61 10.82 -13.30 0.17
N GLN A 62 10.51 -12.94 1.42
CA GLN A 62 11.39 -13.20 2.55
C GLN A 62 11.42 -14.67 2.96
N HIS A 63 10.34 -15.41 2.77
CA HIS A 63 10.23 -16.83 3.09
C HIS A 63 10.64 -17.76 1.94
N GLU A 64 10.67 -17.27 0.70
CA GLU A 64 11.13 -18.00 -0.48
C GLU A 64 12.67 -18.01 -0.64
N ASN A 65 13.38 -17.15 0.10
CA ASN A 65 14.85 -17.13 0.19
C ASN A 65 15.34 -17.93 1.39
#